data_AF-A0A1I7DFA0-F1
#
_entry.id   AF-A0A1I7DFA0-F1
#
_cell.length_a   1.000
_cell.length_b   1.000
_cell.length_c   1.000
_cell.angle_alpha   90.00
_cell.angle_beta   90.00
_cell.angle_gamma   90.00
#
_symmetry.space_group_name_H-M   'P 1'
#
loop_
_entity.id
_entity.type
_entity.pdbx_description
1 polymer ?
#
loop_
_entity_poly.entity_id
_entity_poly.type
_entity_poly.pdbx_seq_one_letter_code
_entity_poly.pdbx_strand_id
1 'polypeptide(L)'
;MAVGLLTVDGPAEAQLQASEYQDITVGMLHAFDILYHNAPSARLVFLVEHRRTAASVPPFIVPAPVPGQTSWDQLENRERIWRDPALQSTGLATGFAGLDQYRNQLMTKPWVVGTPQKSIIAVVTKYNTGWFAYAASGRFVIQLPWTTSQVGPDNVDRVMAHEACHLFGGLDEYQPCSPGATSGPFAAANGNCLISPLVPHVACLMGGESDDMCAWTKAHVGWQPFP
;
A
#
# COMPACT_ATOMS: atom_id res chain seq x y z
N MET A 1 9.34 -11.79 2.81
CA MET A 1 9.16 -10.61 1.92
C MET A 1 9.93 -9.45 2.49
N ALA A 2 10.69 -8.70 1.68
CA ALA A 2 11.31 -7.46 2.12
C ALA A 2 10.36 -6.27 1.90
N VAL A 3 10.30 -5.36 2.86
CA VAL A 3 9.42 -4.19 2.82
C VAL A 3 10.26 -2.96 3.14
N GLY A 4 10.31 -2.01 2.20
CA GLY A 4 10.82 -0.67 2.46
C GLY A 4 9.68 0.19 2.95
N LEU A 5 9.66 0.54 4.22
CA LEU A 5 8.76 1.58 4.75
C LEU A 5 9.43 2.93 4.48
N LEU A 6 9.01 3.63 3.44
CA LEU A 6 9.53 4.93 3.04
C LEU A 6 8.60 6.04 3.56
N THR A 7 9.00 6.71 4.62
CA THR A 7 8.27 7.88 5.13
C THR A 7 8.86 9.14 4.51
N VAL A 8 8.04 9.89 3.78
CA VAL A 8 8.42 11.14 3.12
C VAL A 8 7.87 12.34 3.88
N ASP A 9 8.77 13.05 4.54
CA ASP A 9 8.53 14.28 5.28
C ASP A 9 8.66 15.53 4.39
N GLY A 10 8.15 16.65 4.87
CA GLY A 10 8.19 17.93 4.18
C GLY A 10 8.09 19.15 5.10
N PRO A 11 8.13 20.36 4.55
CA PRO A 11 7.90 21.58 5.31
C PRO A 11 6.39 21.79 5.55
N ALA A 12 6.08 22.65 6.53
CA ALA A 12 4.72 23.16 6.79
C ALA A 12 3.68 22.03 6.96
N GLU A 13 2.57 22.05 6.20
CA GLU A 13 1.51 21.04 6.30
C GLU A 13 1.96 19.63 5.86
N ALA A 14 3.06 19.50 5.12
CA ALA A 14 3.66 18.20 4.81
C ALA A 14 4.56 17.66 5.94
N GLN A 15 4.75 18.42 7.02
CA GLN A 15 5.60 18.02 8.13
C GLN A 15 4.94 16.93 9.00
N LEU A 16 5.62 15.80 9.11
CA LEU A 16 5.26 14.72 10.02
C LEU A 16 5.70 15.04 11.45
N GLN A 17 4.78 14.87 12.38
CA GLN A 17 5.01 14.99 13.82
C GLN A 17 5.70 13.74 14.35
N ALA A 18 6.40 13.88 15.47
CA ALA A 18 7.09 12.76 16.11
C ALA A 18 6.15 11.58 16.44
N SER A 19 4.91 11.87 16.86
CA SER A 19 3.89 10.86 17.12
C SER A 19 3.47 10.12 15.84
N GLU A 20 3.29 10.83 14.73
CA GLU A 20 2.88 10.21 13.46
C GLU A 20 3.94 9.24 12.94
N TYR A 21 5.23 9.49 13.18
CA TYR A 21 6.26 8.50 12.88
C TYR A 21 6.09 7.19 13.66
N GLN A 22 5.66 7.27 14.92
CA GLN A 22 5.40 6.09 15.75
C GLN A 22 4.13 5.38 15.27
N ASP A 23 3.06 6.14 15.01
CA ASP A 23 1.78 5.63 14.52
C ASP A 23 1.95 4.91 13.19
N ILE A 24 2.75 5.46 12.27
CA ILE A 24 3.09 4.80 10.99
C ILE A 24 3.81 3.47 11.22
N THR A 25 4.80 3.43 12.11
CA THR A 25 5.55 2.21 12.38
C THR A 25 4.67 1.15 13.03
N VAL A 26 3.86 1.52 14.03
CA VAL A 26 2.92 0.60 14.71
C VAL A 26 1.84 0.13 13.74
N GLY A 27 1.25 1.04 12.98
CA GLY A 27 0.23 0.70 11.97
C GLY A 27 0.76 -0.27 10.91
N MET A 28 2.00 -0.10 10.47
CA MET A 28 2.62 -1.08 9.54
C MET A 28 2.83 -2.45 10.21
N LEU A 29 3.18 -2.50 11.50
CA LEU A 29 3.29 -3.77 12.23
C LEU A 29 1.93 -4.47 12.37
N HIS A 30 0.87 -3.72 12.68
CA HIS A 30 -0.49 -4.26 12.72
C HIS A 30 -0.97 -4.71 11.33
N ALA A 31 -0.64 -3.97 10.26
CA ALA A 31 -0.92 -4.40 8.90
C ALA A 31 -0.27 -5.75 8.58
N PHE A 32 0.97 -5.98 9.03
CA PHE A 32 1.62 -7.29 8.89
C PHE A 32 0.94 -8.38 9.71
N ASP A 33 0.45 -8.05 10.90
CA ASP A 33 -0.27 -8.99 11.76
C ASP A 33 -1.59 -9.42 11.11
N ILE A 34 -2.34 -8.48 10.52
CA ILE A 34 -3.53 -8.74 9.70
C ILE A 34 -3.20 -9.73 8.57
N LEU A 35 -2.13 -9.47 7.80
CA LEU A 35 -1.72 -10.36 6.71
C LEU A 35 -1.27 -11.74 7.23
N TYR A 36 -0.55 -11.79 8.34
CA TYR A 36 -0.06 -13.03 8.94
C TYR A 36 -1.22 -13.92 9.43
N HIS A 37 -2.18 -13.33 10.16
CA HIS A 37 -3.36 -14.03 10.66
C HIS A 37 -4.21 -14.64 9.55
N ASN A 38 -4.27 -13.98 8.40
CA ASN A 38 -5.02 -14.49 7.25
C ASN A 38 -4.28 -15.55 6.42
N ALA A 39 -2.99 -15.77 6.67
CA ALA A 39 -2.12 -16.66 5.90
C ALA A 39 -1.29 -17.63 6.75
N PRO A 40 -1.88 -18.36 7.73
CA PRO A 40 -1.09 -19.18 8.66
C PRO A 40 -0.24 -20.25 7.96
N SER A 41 -0.72 -20.75 6.81
CA SER A 41 0.03 -21.71 5.98
C SER A 41 1.13 -21.08 5.13
N ALA A 42 1.05 -19.78 4.82
CA ALA A 42 2.02 -19.07 3.99
C ALA A 42 3.32 -18.74 4.74
N ARG A 43 3.32 -18.85 6.09
CA ARG A 43 4.49 -18.60 6.95
C ARG A 43 5.17 -17.28 6.62
N LEU A 44 4.36 -16.21 6.51
CA LEU A 44 4.85 -14.90 6.12
C LEU A 44 5.88 -14.39 7.14
N VAL A 45 7.02 -13.95 6.62
CA VAL A 45 8.05 -13.23 7.38
C VAL A 45 8.33 -11.93 6.65
N PHE A 46 8.15 -10.82 7.35
CA PHE A 46 8.37 -9.47 6.82
C PHE A 46 9.73 -8.95 7.29
N LEU A 47 10.58 -8.56 6.34
CA LEU A 47 11.90 -7.98 6.57
C LEU A 47 11.80 -6.50 6.30
N VAL A 48 11.79 -5.69 7.35
CA VAL A 48 11.42 -4.28 7.22
C VAL A 48 12.66 -3.40 7.30
N GLU A 49 12.81 -2.50 6.34
CA GLU A 49 13.69 -1.35 6.45
C GLU A 49 12.82 -0.10 6.53
N HIS A 50 12.88 0.63 7.64
CA HIS A 50 12.27 1.96 7.74
C HIS A 50 13.27 3.00 7.27
N ARG A 51 12.97 3.67 6.16
CA ARG A 51 13.71 4.81 5.63
C ARG A 51 12.87 6.07 5.80
N ARG A 52 13.39 7.03 6.55
CA ARG A 52 12.81 8.37 6.68
C ARG A 52 13.58 9.29 5.75
N THR A 53 12.87 10.03 4.93
CA THR A 53 13.43 11.02 4.02
C THR A 53 12.61 12.29 4.10
N ALA A 54 13.19 13.41 3.72
CA ALA A 54 12.50 14.68 3.60
C ALA A 54 12.67 15.22 2.19
N ALA A 55 11.59 15.78 1.64
CA ALA A 55 11.64 16.63 0.46
C ALA A 55 11.54 18.09 0.91
N SER A 56 12.43 18.97 0.43
CA SER A 56 12.37 20.42 0.69
C SER A 56 11.33 21.15 -0.18
N VAL A 57 10.29 20.44 -0.59
CA VAL A 57 9.30 20.89 -1.57
C VAL A 57 8.18 21.61 -0.82
N PRO A 58 7.82 22.85 -1.18
CA PRO A 58 6.68 23.50 -0.55
C PRO A 58 5.37 22.77 -0.90
N PRO A 59 4.60 22.27 0.08
CA PRO A 59 3.41 21.43 -0.18
C PRO A 59 2.35 22.07 -1.09
N PHE A 60 2.16 23.38 -1.03
CA PHE A 60 1.18 24.10 -1.85
C PHE A 60 1.43 24.02 -3.37
N ILE A 61 2.63 23.66 -3.82
CA ILE A 61 2.89 23.45 -5.26
C ILE A 61 2.43 22.08 -5.75
N VAL A 62 2.22 21.13 -4.84
CA VAL A 62 1.69 19.81 -5.18
C VAL A 62 0.19 19.95 -5.39
N PRO A 63 -0.33 19.68 -6.60
CA PRO A 63 -1.74 19.86 -6.90
C PRO A 63 -2.63 19.15 -5.89
N ALA A 64 -3.71 19.83 -5.48
CA ALA A 64 -4.67 19.28 -4.53
C ALA A 64 -5.20 17.90 -5.00
N PRO A 65 -5.61 17.04 -4.07
CA PRO A 65 -6.21 15.77 -4.43
C PRO A 65 -7.50 16.00 -5.23
N VAL A 66 -7.78 15.13 -6.20
CA VAL A 66 -9.01 15.19 -6.99
C VAL A 66 -9.78 13.89 -6.78
N PRO A 67 -10.79 13.89 -5.91
CA PRO A 67 -11.55 12.69 -5.63
C PRO A 67 -12.21 12.13 -6.90
N GLY A 68 -12.10 10.82 -7.12
CA GLY A 68 -12.70 10.12 -8.25
C GLY A 68 -11.97 10.28 -9.58
N GLN A 69 -10.80 10.96 -9.61
CA GLN A 69 -9.95 11.06 -10.80
C GLN A 69 -8.58 10.43 -10.55
N THR A 70 -8.43 9.16 -10.94
CA THR A 70 -7.24 8.33 -10.67
C THR A 70 -6.56 7.86 -11.95
N SER A 71 -6.49 8.70 -12.99
CA SER A 71 -5.64 8.34 -14.14
C SER A 71 -4.18 8.29 -13.70
N TRP A 72 -3.40 7.42 -14.35
CA TRP A 72 -1.98 7.28 -14.07
C TRP A 72 -1.21 8.60 -14.14
N ASP A 73 -1.52 9.45 -15.11
CA ASP A 73 -0.91 10.78 -15.24
C ASP A 73 -1.24 11.67 -14.04
N GLN A 74 -2.44 11.56 -13.45
CA GLN A 74 -2.82 12.37 -12.29
C GLN A 74 -2.11 11.93 -11.01
N LEU A 75 -1.87 10.63 -10.84
CA LEU A 75 -1.04 10.10 -9.75
C LEU A 75 0.40 10.60 -9.92
N GLU A 76 0.99 10.37 -11.09
CA GLU A 76 2.39 10.67 -11.37
C GLU A 76 2.70 12.18 -11.32
N ASN A 77 1.82 13.03 -11.86
CA ASN A 77 2.02 14.49 -11.87
C ASN A 77 2.04 15.10 -10.46
N ARG A 78 1.41 14.45 -9.46
CA ARG A 78 1.48 14.87 -8.06
C ARG A 78 2.68 14.26 -7.36
N GLU A 79 2.83 12.95 -7.49
CA GLU A 79 3.87 12.21 -6.79
C GLU A 79 5.27 12.68 -7.13
N ARG A 80 5.59 12.83 -8.42
CA ARG A 80 6.96 13.15 -8.86
C ARG A 80 7.53 14.40 -8.20
N ILE A 81 6.65 15.36 -7.86
CA ILE A 81 7.05 16.65 -7.29
C ILE A 81 7.74 16.46 -5.93
N TRP A 82 7.23 15.55 -5.09
CA TRP A 82 7.82 15.26 -3.77
C TRP A 82 8.63 13.97 -3.74
N ARG A 83 8.21 12.94 -4.48
CA ARG A 83 8.84 11.62 -4.50
C ARG A 83 10.24 11.69 -5.06
N ASP A 84 10.42 12.38 -6.19
CA ASP A 84 11.71 12.38 -6.88
C ASP A 84 12.80 13.07 -6.04
N PRO A 85 12.57 14.27 -5.45
CA PRO A 85 13.51 14.85 -4.48
C PRO A 85 13.74 13.98 -3.25
N ALA A 86 12.70 13.31 -2.74
CA ALA A 86 12.80 12.42 -1.58
C ALA A 86 13.63 11.15 -1.85
N LEU A 87 13.56 10.61 -3.08
CA LEU A 87 14.40 9.49 -3.51
C LEU A 87 15.85 9.95 -3.69
N GLN A 88 16.05 11.07 -4.38
CA GLN A 88 17.38 11.66 -4.60
C GLN A 88 18.13 11.95 -3.30
N SER A 89 17.44 12.46 -2.26
CA SER A 89 18.08 12.75 -0.97
C SER A 89 18.58 11.47 -0.25
N THR A 90 18.16 10.29 -0.69
CA THR A 90 18.63 8.99 -0.20
C THR A 90 19.61 8.30 -1.17
N GLY A 91 20.08 9.00 -2.20
CA GLY A 91 21.01 8.48 -3.20
C GLY A 91 20.38 7.52 -4.22
N LEU A 92 19.05 7.49 -4.31
CA LEU A 92 18.32 6.73 -5.32
C LEU A 92 18.09 7.58 -6.57
N ALA A 93 17.89 6.92 -7.72
CA ALA A 93 17.41 7.59 -8.92
C ALA A 93 16.02 8.23 -8.70
N THR A 94 15.59 9.11 -9.61
CA THR A 94 14.23 9.66 -9.59
C THR A 94 13.22 8.70 -10.21
N GLY A 95 11.94 8.99 -10.03
CA GLY A 95 10.86 8.26 -10.68
C GLY A 95 10.75 6.81 -10.23
N PHE A 96 10.09 6.01 -11.08
CA PHE A 96 9.94 4.57 -10.85
C PHE A 96 11.28 3.83 -10.88
N ALA A 97 12.28 4.32 -11.63
CA ALA A 97 13.63 3.74 -11.63
C ALA A 97 14.26 3.76 -10.23
N GLY A 98 14.05 4.82 -9.44
CA GLY A 98 14.50 4.90 -8.06
C GLY A 98 13.78 3.92 -7.13
N LEU A 99 12.48 3.73 -7.32
CA LEU A 99 11.69 2.76 -6.57
C LEU A 99 12.13 1.33 -6.88
N ASP A 100 12.37 1.01 -8.16
CA ASP A 100 12.89 -0.29 -8.58
C ASP A 100 14.31 -0.52 -8.06
N GLN A 101 15.17 0.50 -8.10
CA GLN A 101 16.49 0.46 -7.47
C GLN A 101 16.36 0.13 -5.98
N TYR A 102 15.44 0.77 -5.26
CA TYR A 102 15.25 0.50 -3.83
C TYR A 102 14.74 -0.92 -3.57
N ARG A 103 13.76 -1.38 -4.36
CA ARG A 103 13.26 -2.77 -4.30
C ARG A 103 14.36 -3.79 -4.56
N ASN A 104 15.25 -3.52 -5.50
CA ASN A 104 16.39 -4.38 -5.79
C ASN A 104 17.42 -4.37 -4.64
N GLN A 105 17.68 -3.21 -4.03
CA GLN A 105 18.52 -3.13 -2.83
C GLN A 105 17.94 -3.94 -1.67
N LEU A 106 16.63 -3.87 -1.43
CA LEU A 106 15.96 -4.67 -0.40
C LEU A 106 16.11 -6.19 -0.65
N MET A 107 16.11 -6.60 -1.92
CA MET A 107 16.28 -8.01 -2.30
C MET A 107 17.72 -8.52 -2.10
N THR A 108 18.72 -7.68 -2.32
CA THR A 108 20.15 -8.07 -2.25
C THR A 108 20.81 -7.76 -0.93
N LYS A 109 20.18 -6.95 -0.08
CA LYS A 109 20.64 -6.64 1.28
C LYS A 109 20.79 -7.93 2.11
N PRO A 110 21.87 -8.08 2.89
CA PRO A 110 21.99 -9.17 3.84
C PRO A 110 21.00 -8.97 5.00
N TRP A 111 20.04 -9.89 5.13
CA TRP A 111 19.09 -9.92 6.23
C TRP A 111 19.42 -11.04 7.20
N VAL A 112 19.25 -10.79 8.49
CA VAL A 112 19.61 -11.73 9.57
C VAL A 112 18.82 -13.04 9.50
N VAL A 113 17.57 -12.98 9.05
CA VAL A 113 16.62 -14.11 9.06
C VAL A 113 16.50 -14.83 7.70
N GLY A 114 17.32 -14.45 6.70
CA GLY A 114 17.39 -15.12 5.40
C GLY A 114 17.03 -14.23 4.20
N THR A 115 16.99 -14.83 3.01
CA THR A 115 16.82 -14.09 1.74
C THR A 115 15.34 -13.84 1.43
N PRO A 116 14.93 -12.59 1.14
CA PRO A 116 13.56 -12.30 0.70
C PRO A 116 13.28 -12.89 -0.68
N GLN A 117 12.04 -13.35 -0.91
CA GLN A 117 11.58 -13.86 -2.21
C GLN A 117 10.91 -12.78 -3.08
N LYS A 118 10.49 -11.68 -2.45
CA LYS A 118 9.81 -10.53 -3.07
C LYS A 118 10.13 -9.28 -2.26
N SER A 119 10.10 -8.13 -2.92
CA SER A 119 10.18 -6.82 -2.26
C SER A 119 9.06 -5.87 -2.72
N ILE A 120 8.54 -5.11 -1.76
CA ILE A 120 7.58 -4.02 -1.97
C ILE A 120 8.02 -2.77 -1.20
N ILE A 121 7.42 -1.62 -1.53
CA ILE A 121 7.63 -0.38 -0.80
C ILE A 121 6.28 0.12 -0.25
N ALA A 122 6.24 0.43 1.04
CA ALA A 122 5.15 1.16 1.67
C ALA A 122 5.58 2.63 1.76
N VAL A 123 4.96 3.53 1.00
CA VAL A 123 5.25 4.96 1.04
C VAL A 123 4.21 5.65 1.91
N VAL A 124 4.62 6.44 2.90
CA VAL A 124 3.70 7.24 3.71
C VAL A 124 4.11 8.70 3.67
N THR A 125 3.16 9.59 3.40
CA THR A 125 3.41 11.02 3.19
C THR A 125 2.23 11.89 3.61
N LYS A 126 2.50 13.16 3.89
CA LYS A 126 1.47 14.21 4.03
C LYS A 126 1.32 15.07 2.77
N TYR A 127 2.20 14.94 1.78
CA TYR A 127 2.03 15.63 0.50
C TYR A 127 0.74 15.17 -0.20
N ASN A 128 0.17 16.04 -1.04
CA ASN A 128 -1.00 15.67 -1.83
C ASN A 128 -0.68 14.49 -2.79
N THR A 129 -1.66 13.61 -2.95
CA THR A 129 -1.65 12.46 -3.85
C THR A 129 -2.94 12.47 -4.69
N GLY A 130 -3.05 11.61 -5.71
CA GLY A 130 -4.29 11.53 -6.49
C GLY A 130 -5.42 10.76 -5.80
N TRP A 131 -5.11 9.88 -4.85
CA TRP A 131 -6.07 9.15 -4.02
C TRP A 131 -5.53 8.97 -2.60
N PHE A 132 -6.39 8.70 -1.61
CA PHE A 132 -5.99 8.66 -0.21
C PHE A 132 -5.02 7.50 0.09
N ALA A 133 -5.26 6.34 -0.51
CA ALA A 133 -4.38 5.18 -0.48
C ALA A 133 -4.48 4.43 -1.80
N TYR A 134 -3.37 3.90 -2.33
CA TYR A 134 -3.39 3.16 -3.59
C TYR A 134 -2.09 2.37 -3.80
N ALA A 135 -2.19 1.26 -4.52
CA ALA A 135 -1.07 0.37 -4.81
C ALA A 135 -0.83 0.19 -6.30
N ALA A 136 0.42 0.34 -6.72
CA ALA A 136 0.86 0.02 -8.06
C ALA A 136 2.40 -0.01 -8.17
N SER A 137 2.92 -0.57 -9.26
CA SER A 137 4.37 -0.55 -9.55
C SER A 137 5.25 -1.07 -8.41
N GLY A 138 4.78 -2.08 -7.69
CA GLY A 138 5.51 -2.69 -6.56
C GLY A 138 5.57 -1.83 -5.29
N ARG A 139 4.74 -0.80 -5.18
CA ARG A 139 4.57 0.00 -3.98
C ARG A 139 3.12 0.30 -3.69
N PHE A 140 2.82 0.64 -2.44
CA PHE A 140 1.60 1.37 -2.12
C PHE A 140 1.93 2.70 -1.47
N VAL A 141 1.03 3.66 -1.59
CA VAL A 141 1.13 5.01 -1.03
C VAL A 141 -0.03 5.22 -0.08
N ILE A 142 0.28 5.76 1.10
CA ILE A 142 -0.69 6.25 2.07
C ILE A 142 -0.50 7.77 2.20
N GLN A 143 -1.55 8.52 1.85
CA GLN A 143 -1.65 9.93 2.15
C GLN A 143 -2.27 10.06 3.54
N LEU A 144 -1.44 10.32 4.55
CA LEU A 144 -1.79 10.09 5.94
C LEU A 144 -3.01 10.92 6.41
N PRO A 145 -3.08 12.26 6.18
CA PRO A 145 -4.23 13.06 6.59
C PRO A 145 -5.54 12.64 5.92
N TRP A 146 -5.50 12.37 4.61
CA TRP A 146 -6.69 11.99 3.86
C TRP A 146 -7.14 10.58 4.26
N THR A 147 -6.24 9.62 4.37
CA THR A 147 -6.57 8.25 4.83
C THR A 147 -7.21 8.29 6.22
N THR A 148 -6.59 9.01 7.15
CA THR A 148 -7.10 9.16 8.52
C THR A 148 -8.50 9.77 8.54
N SER A 149 -8.78 10.76 7.69
CA SER A 149 -10.12 11.36 7.61
C SER A 149 -11.16 10.48 6.91
N GLN A 150 -10.75 9.58 6.01
CA GLN A 150 -11.67 8.66 5.32
C GLN A 150 -12.05 7.45 6.18
N VAL A 151 -11.08 6.80 6.83
CA VAL A 151 -11.31 5.53 7.54
C VAL A 151 -11.21 5.65 9.06
N GLY A 152 -10.77 6.79 9.58
CA GLY A 152 -10.42 6.97 10.99
C GLY A 152 -8.96 6.56 11.28
N PRO A 153 -8.33 7.16 12.31
CA PRO A 153 -6.93 6.88 12.66
C PRO A 153 -6.67 5.42 13.03
N ASP A 154 -7.64 4.77 13.66
CA ASP A 154 -7.52 3.39 14.15
C ASP A 154 -7.60 2.32 13.04
N ASN A 155 -7.82 2.72 11.77
CA ASN A 155 -8.00 1.80 10.65
C ASN A 155 -6.96 1.99 9.54
N VAL A 156 -5.92 2.79 9.77
CA VAL A 156 -4.87 3.05 8.77
C VAL A 156 -4.05 1.79 8.48
N ASP A 157 -3.83 0.95 9.49
CA ASP A 157 -3.21 -0.38 9.37
C ASP A 157 -4.00 -1.32 8.45
N ARG A 158 -5.33 -1.37 8.59
CA ARG A 158 -6.21 -2.13 7.70
C ARG A 158 -6.10 -1.64 6.26
N VAL A 159 -6.03 -0.32 6.04
CA VAL A 159 -5.78 0.24 4.71
C VAL A 159 -4.40 -0.17 4.19
N MET A 160 -3.35 -0.13 5.00
CA MET A 160 -2.02 -0.61 4.58
C MET A 160 -2.03 -2.10 4.20
N ALA A 161 -2.74 -2.95 4.95
CA ALA A 161 -2.89 -4.37 4.63
C ALA A 161 -3.68 -4.58 3.33
N HIS A 162 -4.77 -3.83 3.15
CA HIS A 162 -5.58 -3.79 1.93
C HIS A 162 -4.74 -3.43 0.71
N GLU A 163 -3.99 -2.32 0.78
CA GLU A 163 -3.14 -1.89 -0.32
C GLU A 163 -2.00 -2.87 -0.63
N ALA A 164 -1.48 -3.55 0.39
CA ALA A 164 -0.49 -4.61 0.18
C ALA A 164 -1.08 -5.76 -0.65
N CYS A 165 -2.35 -6.14 -0.45
CA CYS A 165 -3.01 -7.20 -1.21
C CYS A 165 -3.10 -6.89 -2.71
N HIS A 166 -3.35 -5.64 -3.10
CA HIS A 166 -3.35 -5.24 -4.51
C HIS A 166 -2.03 -5.54 -5.22
N LEU A 167 -0.88 -5.42 -4.53
CA LEU A 167 0.43 -5.76 -5.09
C LEU A 167 0.59 -7.26 -5.40
N PHE A 168 -0.30 -8.09 -4.86
CA PHE A 168 -0.36 -9.53 -5.09
C PHE A 168 -1.60 -9.94 -5.89
N GLY A 169 -2.35 -8.98 -6.43
CA GLY A 169 -3.50 -9.24 -7.29
C GLY A 169 -4.85 -9.19 -6.58
N GLY A 170 -4.93 -8.84 -5.30
CA GLY A 170 -6.20 -8.55 -4.63
C GLY A 170 -7.00 -7.52 -5.42
N LEU A 171 -8.30 -7.76 -5.61
CA LEU A 171 -9.22 -6.83 -6.27
C LEU A 171 -10.09 -6.14 -5.22
N ASP A 172 -10.39 -4.86 -5.42
CA ASP A 172 -11.37 -4.16 -4.59
C ASP A 172 -12.73 -4.87 -4.62
N GLU A 173 -13.34 -5.02 -3.46
CA GLU A 173 -14.67 -5.61 -3.32
C GLU A 173 -15.73 -4.52 -3.07
N TYR A 174 -15.31 -3.27 -2.83
CA TYR A 174 -16.18 -2.11 -2.79
C TYR A 174 -16.22 -1.35 -4.13
N GLN A 175 -17.21 -0.46 -4.29
CA GLN A 175 -17.38 0.26 -5.54
C GLN A 175 -16.23 1.24 -5.83
N PRO A 176 -15.64 1.22 -7.04
CA PRO A 176 -16.01 0.40 -8.20
C PRO A 176 -15.38 -1.01 -8.18
N CYS A 177 -16.20 -2.05 -7.99
CA CYS A 177 -15.79 -3.45 -8.17
C CYS A 177 -16.56 -4.07 -9.34
N SER A 178 -15.98 -5.10 -9.95
CA SER A 178 -16.58 -5.82 -11.08
C SER A 178 -16.80 -7.29 -10.73
N PRO A 179 -18.07 -7.73 -10.58
CA PRO A 179 -18.37 -9.14 -10.35
C PRO A 179 -17.82 -9.98 -11.51
N GLY A 180 -16.99 -10.97 -11.19
CA GLY A 180 -16.41 -11.86 -12.20
C GLY A 180 -15.08 -11.40 -12.82
N ALA A 181 -14.59 -10.20 -12.50
CA ALA A 181 -13.21 -9.83 -12.83
C ALA A 181 -12.25 -10.83 -12.20
N THR A 182 -11.29 -11.35 -12.97
CA THR A 182 -10.35 -12.39 -12.50
C THR A 182 -8.99 -11.78 -12.21
N SER A 183 -8.33 -12.27 -11.17
CA SER A 183 -6.99 -11.81 -10.79
C SER A 183 -6.22 -12.86 -10.00
N GLY A 184 -4.94 -12.57 -9.74
CA GLY A 184 -4.06 -13.41 -8.97
C GLY A 184 -3.54 -14.64 -9.72
N PRO A 185 -2.72 -15.47 -9.06
CA PRO A 185 -2.09 -16.64 -9.68
C PRO A 185 -3.08 -17.75 -10.02
N PHE A 186 -4.28 -17.74 -9.42
CA PHE A 186 -5.33 -18.73 -9.67
C PHE A 186 -6.42 -18.22 -10.63
N ALA A 187 -6.30 -17.01 -11.16
CA ALA A 187 -7.33 -16.36 -11.98
C ALA A 187 -8.73 -16.40 -11.32
N ALA A 188 -8.77 -16.22 -9.99
CA ALA A 188 -10.01 -16.31 -9.23
C ALA A 188 -10.89 -15.09 -9.51
N ALA A 189 -12.20 -15.32 -9.67
CA ALA A 189 -13.17 -14.25 -9.87
C ALA A 189 -13.29 -13.37 -8.61
N ASN A 190 -13.62 -12.10 -8.77
CA ASN A 190 -14.05 -11.22 -7.69
C ASN A 190 -15.51 -11.52 -7.34
N GLY A 191 -15.73 -12.63 -6.65
CA GLY A 191 -17.06 -13.08 -6.25
C GLY A 191 -17.65 -12.33 -5.06
N ASN A 192 -16.82 -11.66 -4.24
CA ASN A 192 -17.27 -10.92 -3.06
C ASN A 192 -17.59 -9.44 -3.30
N CYS A 193 -17.50 -8.99 -4.56
CA CYS A 193 -17.83 -7.63 -4.95
C CYS A 193 -19.23 -7.23 -4.44
N LEU A 194 -19.34 -6.06 -3.78
CA LEU A 194 -20.56 -5.54 -3.14
C LEU A 194 -21.77 -5.44 -4.08
N ILE A 195 -21.53 -5.30 -5.38
CA ILE A 195 -22.61 -5.24 -6.40
C ILE A 195 -22.86 -6.58 -7.10
N SER A 196 -22.24 -7.67 -6.63
CA SER A 196 -22.43 -9.00 -7.19
C SER A 196 -23.89 -9.45 -7.02
N PRO A 197 -24.60 -9.76 -8.11
CA PRO A 197 -25.97 -10.29 -8.00
C PRO A 197 -25.98 -11.81 -7.76
N LEU A 198 -24.82 -12.48 -7.81
CA LEU A 198 -24.71 -13.94 -7.84
C LEU A 198 -24.34 -14.54 -6.48
N VAL A 199 -23.58 -13.80 -5.66
CA VAL A 199 -23.05 -14.28 -4.39
C VAL A 199 -23.29 -13.21 -3.32
N PRO A 200 -23.86 -13.55 -2.15
CA PRO A 200 -23.96 -12.62 -1.05
C PRO A 200 -22.58 -12.14 -0.62
N HIS A 201 -22.43 -10.83 -0.49
CA HIS A 201 -21.22 -10.24 0.04
C HIS A 201 -20.98 -10.66 1.50
N VAL A 202 -19.72 -10.89 1.85
CA VAL A 202 -19.26 -11.11 3.22
C VAL A 202 -18.20 -10.06 3.57
N ALA A 203 -18.25 -9.54 4.80
CA ALA A 203 -17.28 -8.56 5.25
C ALA A 203 -15.85 -9.10 5.07
N CYS A 204 -15.00 -8.32 4.41
CA CYS A 204 -13.68 -8.78 3.96
C CYS A 204 -12.70 -7.60 3.89
N LEU A 205 -11.41 -7.89 4.01
CA LEU A 205 -10.34 -6.88 3.96
C LEU A 205 -10.37 -6.07 2.66
N MET A 206 -10.63 -6.71 1.51
CA MET A 206 -10.74 -6.01 0.23
C MET A 206 -12.07 -5.26 0.05
N GLY A 207 -13.04 -5.47 0.94
CA GLY A 207 -14.23 -4.62 1.10
C GLY A 207 -14.01 -3.42 2.03
N GLY A 208 -12.91 -3.40 2.78
CA GLY A 208 -12.59 -2.35 3.75
C GLY A 208 -13.37 -2.48 5.07
N GLU A 209 -14.02 -3.61 5.33
CA GLU A 209 -14.98 -3.77 6.44
C GLU A 209 -14.45 -4.62 7.59
N SER A 210 -13.45 -5.46 7.33
CA SER A 210 -12.91 -6.44 8.27
C SER A 210 -11.40 -6.58 8.12
N ASP A 211 -10.72 -7.05 9.17
CA ASP A 211 -9.32 -7.48 9.09
C ASP A 211 -9.20 -8.88 8.48
N ASP A 212 -10.30 -9.65 8.41
CA ASP A 212 -10.32 -10.97 7.81
C ASP A 212 -10.39 -10.91 6.28
N MET A 213 -9.67 -11.81 5.62
CA MET A 213 -9.77 -12.08 4.20
C MET A 213 -10.74 -13.24 3.94
N CYS A 214 -11.72 -12.94 3.11
CA CYS A 214 -12.61 -13.90 2.47
C CYS A 214 -11.85 -14.80 1.48
N ALA A 215 -12.47 -15.92 1.11
CA ALA A 215 -11.83 -16.93 0.26
C ALA A 215 -11.41 -16.39 -1.12
N TRP A 216 -12.18 -15.45 -1.68
CA TRP A 216 -11.87 -14.81 -2.96
C TRP A 216 -10.55 -14.02 -2.89
N THR A 217 -10.42 -13.13 -1.91
CA THR A 217 -9.19 -12.38 -1.66
C THR A 217 -8.00 -13.31 -1.42
N LYS A 218 -8.16 -14.37 -0.61
CA LYS A 218 -7.08 -15.36 -0.35
C LYS A 218 -6.60 -16.05 -1.64
N ALA A 219 -7.51 -16.28 -2.58
CA ALA A 219 -7.17 -16.81 -3.90
C ALA A 219 -6.48 -15.78 -4.79
N HIS A 220 -6.93 -14.51 -4.76
CA HIS A 220 -6.28 -13.43 -5.49
C HIS A 220 -4.82 -13.25 -5.07
N VAL A 221 -4.53 -13.23 -3.76
CA VAL A 221 -3.16 -13.04 -3.26
C VAL A 221 -2.30 -14.31 -3.29
N GLY A 222 -2.87 -15.44 -3.73
CA GLY A 222 -2.14 -16.68 -3.98
C GLY A 222 -1.89 -17.56 -2.75
N TRP A 223 -2.67 -17.41 -1.68
CA TRP A 223 -2.47 -18.22 -0.47
C TRP A 223 -3.21 -19.54 -0.50
N GLN A 224 -4.41 -19.55 -1.08
CA GLN A 224 -5.23 -20.76 -1.22
C GLN A 224 -6.01 -20.68 -2.54
N PRO A 225 -6.04 -21.73 -3.37
CA PRO A 225 -6.92 -21.75 -4.53
C PRO A 225 -8.38 -21.62 -4.07
N PHE A 226 -9.21 -20.98 -4.88
CA PHE A 226 -10.64 -20.92 -4.60
C PHE A 226 -11.24 -22.33 -4.76
N PRO A 227 -12.03 -22.84 -3.79
CA PRO A 227 -12.63 -24.17 -3.86
C PRO A 227 -13.72 -24.29 -4.95
#